data_AF-A0A1S1LWU5-F1
#
_entry.id   AF-A0A1S1LWU5-F1
#
_cell.length_a   1.000
_cell.length_b   1.000
_cell.length_c   1.000
_cell.angle_alpha   90.00
_cell.angle_beta   90.00
_cell.angle_gamma   90.00
#
_symmetry.space_group_name_H-M   'P 1'
#
loop_
_entity.id
_entity.type
_entity.pdbx_description
1 polymer ?
#
loop_
_entity_poly.entity_id
_entity_poly.type
_entity_poly.pdbx_seq_one_letter_code
_entity_poly.pdbx_strand_id
1 'polypeptide(L)'
;MPVTWASLFRDKDVGIARLSEQTSAIMARVYPPPYTGAWQLGGGAAPIDLNFRYWIPTAQGIELHFPDYQFGRGSKEITVPWTSLADLIAPEFLPIMG
;
A
#
# COMPACT_ATOMS: atom_id res chain seq x y z
N MET A 1 -0.29 21.30 -3.75
CA MET A 1 -0.21 20.23 -4.79
C MET A 1 -1.05 19.05 -4.31
N PRO A 2 -1.77 18.33 -5.19
CA PRO A 2 -2.45 17.12 -4.79
C PRO A 2 -1.42 16.06 -4.35
N VAL A 3 -1.71 15.31 -3.29
CA VAL A 3 -0.86 14.19 -2.90
C VAL A 3 -1.15 13.02 -3.84
N THR A 4 -0.15 12.62 -4.61
CA THR A 4 -0.21 11.49 -5.55
C THR A 4 0.96 10.56 -5.30
N TRP A 5 0.93 9.34 -5.82
CA TRP A 5 2.09 8.43 -5.74
C TRP A 5 3.37 9.04 -6.33
N ALA A 6 3.23 9.78 -7.43
CA ALA A 6 4.34 10.42 -8.11
C ALA A 6 4.96 11.59 -7.32
N SER A 7 4.21 12.24 -6.43
CA SER A 7 4.72 13.31 -5.58
C SER A 7 5.15 12.81 -4.20
N LEU A 8 4.46 11.79 -3.66
CA LEU A 8 4.66 11.32 -2.28
C LEU A 8 6.06 10.71 -2.09
N PHE A 9 6.53 9.94 -3.08
CA PHE A 9 7.82 9.27 -3.03
C PHE A 9 8.89 10.09 -3.74
N ARG A 10 10.12 10.06 -3.22
CA ARG A 10 11.32 10.61 -3.89
C ARG A 10 11.55 9.96 -5.25
N ASP A 11 11.31 8.65 -5.30
CA ASP A 11 11.30 7.84 -6.51
C ASP A 11 10.03 7.00 -6.49
N LYS A 12 9.15 7.24 -7.46
CA LYS A 12 7.83 6.60 -7.52
C LYS A 12 7.93 5.08 -7.64
N ASP A 13 8.82 4.59 -8.48
CA ASP A 13 8.88 3.16 -8.80
C ASP A 13 9.45 2.38 -7.62
N VAL A 14 10.46 2.93 -6.94
CA VAL A 14 10.99 2.37 -5.68
C VAL A 14 9.93 2.42 -4.56
N GLY A 15 9.20 3.53 -4.45
CA GLY A 15 8.13 3.69 -3.46
C GLY A 15 6.99 2.70 -3.63
N ILE A 16 6.49 2.55 -4.86
CA ILE A 16 5.43 1.60 -5.20
C ILE A 16 5.89 0.15 -5.03
N ALA A 17 7.14 -0.17 -5.36
CA ALA A 17 7.71 -1.49 -5.09
C ALA A 17 7.71 -1.81 -3.59
N ARG A 18 8.18 -0.88 -2.74
CA ARG A 18 8.16 -1.08 -1.28
C ARG A 18 6.73 -1.18 -0.73
N LEU A 19 5.82 -0.34 -1.22
CA LEU A 19 4.41 -0.37 -0.82
C LEU A 19 3.77 -1.73 -1.14
N SER A 20 4.08 -2.30 -2.30
CA SER A 20 3.65 -3.64 -2.72
C SER A 20 4.16 -4.75 -1.80
N GLU A 21 5.44 -4.73 -1.44
CA GLU A 21 6.04 -5.69 -0.50
C GLU A 21 5.37 -5.62 0.88
N GLN A 22 5.22 -4.42 1.42
CA GLN A 22 4.59 -4.21 2.73
C GLN A 22 3.12 -4.63 2.71
N THR A 23 2.39 -4.27 1.65
CA THR A 23 0.99 -4.70 1.46
C THR A 23 0.90 -6.22 1.49
N SER A 24 1.73 -6.93 0.71
CA SER A 24 1.72 -8.39 0.66
C SER A 24 1.96 -9.03 2.04
N ALA A 25 2.91 -8.50 2.80
CA ALA A 25 3.23 -8.98 4.14
C ALA A 25 2.09 -8.74 5.15
N ILE A 26 1.48 -7.54 5.14
CA ILE A 26 0.38 -7.19 6.04
C ILE A 26 -0.88 -7.98 5.69
N MET A 27 -1.22 -8.06 4.40
CA MET A 27 -2.38 -8.81 3.92
C MET A 27 -2.32 -10.28 4.35
N ALA A 28 -1.16 -10.94 4.18
CA ALA A 28 -0.98 -12.32 4.59
C ALA A 28 -1.20 -12.55 6.11
N ARG A 29 -0.95 -11.52 6.93
CA ARG A 29 -1.12 -11.55 8.38
C ARG A 29 -2.53 -11.19 8.84
N VAL A 30 -3.12 -10.12 8.28
CA VAL A 30 -4.41 -9.56 8.70
C VAL A 30 -5.58 -10.30 8.06
N TYR A 31 -5.40 -10.74 6.81
CA TYR A 31 -6.39 -11.48 6.05
C TYR A 31 -5.78 -12.80 5.56
N PRO A 32 -5.64 -13.80 6.45
CA PRO A 32 -5.03 -15.07 6.11
C PRO A 32 -5.68 -15.67 4.85
N PRO A 33 -4.88 -16.11 3.87
CA PRO A 33 -5.41 -16.72 2.68
C PRO A 33 -6.20 -17.99 2.98
N PRO A 34 -7.23 -18.33 2.17
CA PRO A 34 -7.87 -19.64 2.26
C PRO A 34 -6.87 -20.78 1.95
N TYR A 35 -5.82 -20.50 1.18
CA TYR A 35 -4.69 -21.40 0.92
C TYR A 35 -3.44 -20.59 0.56
N THR A 36 -2.26 -21.13 0.84
CA THR A 36 -0.97 -20.50 0.51
C THR A 36 -0.90 -20.16 -0.97
N GLY A 37 -0.57 -18.91 -1.32
CA GLY A 37 -0.44 -18.48 -2.71
C GLY A 37 -1.69 -17.80 -3.30
N ALA A 38 -2.85 -17.86 -2.64
CA ALA A 38 -4.12 -17.40 -3.24
C ALA A 38 -4.11 -15.93 -3.72
N TRP A 39 -3.30 -15.09 -3.09
CA TRP A 39 -3.24 -13.64 -3.33
C TRP A 39 -2.09 -13.29 -4.27
N GLN A 40 -0.98 -14.04 -4.20
CA GLN A 40 0.14 -13.91 -5.12
C GLN A 40 -0.26 -14.24 -6.57
N LEU A 41 -1.13 -15.22 -6.78
CA LEU A 41 -1.61 -15.60 -8.12
C LEU A 41 -2.55 -14.55 -8.74
N GLY A 42 -3.28 -13.80 -7.92
CA GLY A 42 -4.24 -12.79 -8.38
C GLY A 42 -3.62 -11.46 -8.81
N GLY A 43 -2.34 -11.23 -8.51
CA GLY A 43 -1.64 -9.99 -8.88
C GLY A 43 -2.16 -8.72 -8.19
N GLY A 44 -3.08 -8.83 -7.22
CA GLY A 44 -3.71 -7.68 -6.55
C GLY A 44 -2.75 -6.80 -5.74
N ALA A 45 -1.55 -7.30 -5.43
CA ALA A 45 -0.48 -6.55 -4.80
C ALA A 45 0.67 -6.19 -5.75
N ALA A 46 0.55 -6.43 -7.06
CA ALA A 46 1.64 -6.10 -8.00
C ALA A 46 2.00 -4.61 -7.92
N PRO A 47 3.29 -4.23 -8.10
CA PRO A 47 3.79 -2.87 -7.91
C PRO A 47 3.40 -1.95 -9.07
N ILE A 48 2.09 -1.70 -9.20
CA ILE A 48 1.51 -0.78 -10.18
C ILE A 48 0.54 0.16 -9.49
N ASP A 49 0.54 1.44 -9.88
CA ASP A 49 -0.27 2.49 -9.26
C ASP A 49 -1.77 2.10 -9.16
N LEU A 50 -2.29 1.37 -10.16
CA LEU A 50 -3.69 0.95 -10.23
C LEU A 50 -4.12 0.06 -9.04
N ASN A 51 -3.22 -0.79 -8.54
CA ASN A 51 -3.50 -1.68 -7.42
C ASN A 51 -3.59 -0.94 -6.08
N PHE A 52 -3.08 0.30 -6.03
CA PHE A 52 -3.05 1.16 -4.85
C PHE A 52 -3.82 2.46 -5.09
N ARG A 53 -4.80 2.48 -5.99
CA ARG A 53 -5.49 3.73 -6.37
C ARG A 53 -6.39 4.33 -5.29
N TYR A 54 -6.84 3.53 -4.32
CA TYR A 54 -7.72 3.98 -3.24
C TYR A 54 -6.94 4.00 -1.93
N TRP A 55 -6.53 5.20 -1.54
CA TRP A 55 -5.68 5.37 -0.37
C TRP A 55 -5.88 6.72 0.29
N ILE A 56 -5.55 6.79 1.57
CA ILE A 56 -5.64 8.01 2.39
C ILE A 56 -4.38 8.09 3.27
N PRO A 57 -3.67 9.24 3.30
CA PRO A 57 -2.62 9.45 4.29
C PRO A 57 -3.25 9.73 5.66
N THR A 58 -2.77 9.02 6.68
CA THR A 58 -3.15 9.20 8.09
C THR A 58 -1.91 9.51 8.92
N ALA A 59 -2.07 9.84 10.20
CA ALA A 59 -0.92 10.03 11.10
C ALA A 59 -0.13 8.71 11.34
N GLN A 60 -0.79 7.57 11.19
CA GLN A 60 -0.21 6.25 11.46
C GLN A 60 0.50 5.66 10.23
N GLY A 61 0.10 6.07 9.04
CA GLY A 61 0.58 5.51 7.78
C GLY A 61 -0.32 5.80 6.60
N ILE A 62 -0.14 5.01 5.56
CA ILE A 62 -0.97 5.00 4.36
C ILE A 62 -2.06 3.96 4.54
N GLU A 63 -3.31 4.41 4.64
CA GLU A 63 -4.47 3.54 4.61
C GLU A 63 -4.79 3.17 3.16
N LEU A 64 -4.89 1.87 2.87
CA LEU A 64 -5.17 1.31 1.56
C LEU A 64 -6.52 0.59 1.60
N HIS A 65 -7.38 0.92 0.66
CA HIS A 65 -8.69 0.28 0.51
C HIS A 65 -8.72 -0.56 -0.76
N PHE A 66 -9.04 -1.83 -0.60
CA PHE A 66 -9.14 -2.76 -1.72
C PHE A 66 -10.60 -3.13 -1.95
N PRO A 67 -11.13 -2.94 -3.17
CA PRO A 67 -12.48 -3.34 -3.52
C PRO A 67 -12.62 -4.86 -3.46
N ASP A 68 -13.88 -5.31 -3.45
CA ASP A 68 -14.23 -6.72 -3.55
C ASP A 68 -13.49 -7.39 -4.73
N TYR A 69 -13.07 -8.64 -4.54
CA TYR A 69 -12.34 -9.49 -5.48
C TYR A 69 -10.88 -9.13 -5.82
N GLN A 70 -10.36 -7.95 -5.47
CA GLN A 70 -8.91 -7.69 -5.65
C GLN A 70 -8.06 -8.70 -4.85
N PHE A 71 -8.64 -9.17 -3.75
CA PHE A 71 -7.97 -9.89 -2.69
C PHE A 71 -8.93 -10.94 -2.10
N GLY A 72 -9.60 -11.66 -3.00
CA GLY A 72 -10.70 -12.55 -2.64
C GLY A 72 -11.98 -11.78 -2.27
N ARG A 73 -12.97 -12.50 -1.73
CA ARG A 73 -14.28 -11.91 -1.42
C ARG A 73 -14.23 -10.91 -0.25
N GLY A 74 -15.07 -9.89 -0.36
CA GLY A 74 -15.20 -8.76 0.54
C GLY A 74 -14.12 -7.71 0.34
N SER A 75 -14.45 -6.45 0.60
CA SER A 75 -13.46 -5.37 0.67
C SER A 75 -12.43 -5.63 1.77
N LYS A 76 -11.25 -5.06 1.61
CA LYS A 76 -10.14 -5.17 2.56
C LYS A 76 -9.56 -3.79 2.82
N GLU A 77 -9.06 -3.60 4.04
CA GLU A 77 -8.44 -2.35 4.46
C GLU A 77 -7.21 -2.67 5.28
N ILE A 78 -6.11 -2.00 4.98
CA ILE A 78 -4.88 -2.09 5.78
C ILE A 78 -4.24 -0.72 5.92
N THR A 79 -3.39 -0.59 6.93
CA THR A 79 -2.51 0.56 7.08
C THR A 79 -1.07 0.10 6.88
N VAL A 80 -0.36 0.70 5.91
CA VAL A 80 1.10 0.55 5.77
C VAL A 80 1.74 1.66 6.61
N PRO A 81 2.47 1.33 7.69
CA PRO A 81 2.97 2.34 8.62
C PRO A 81 4.06 3.21 7.97
N TRP A 82 4.13 4.49 8.36
CA TRP A 82 5.16 5.40 7.85
C TRP A 82 6.58 4.90 8.12
N THR A 83 6.79 4.19 9.23
CA THR A 83 8.09 3.59 9.58
C THR A 83 8.62 2.60 8.54
N SER A 84 7.74 2.01 7.72
CA SER A 84 8.13 1.11 6.63
C SER A 84 8.47 1.83 5.31
N LEU A 85 8.20 3.14 5.21
CA LEU A 85 8.31 3.93 3.97
C LEU A 85 9.10 5.24 4.13
N ALA A 86 9.40 5.67 5.35
CA ALA A 86 9.85 7.02 5.69
C ALA A 86 11.10 7.49 4.91
N ASP A 87 12.02 6.58 4.62
CA ASP A 87 13.25 6.87 3.85
C ASP A 87 12.97 7.18 2.37
N LEU A 88 11.82 6.74 1.86
CA LEU A 88 11.37 6.93 0.48
C LEU A 88 10.45 8.14 0.31
N ILE A 89 9.94 8.73 1.40
CA ILE A 89 9.02 9.88 1.35
C ILE A 89 9.77 11.15 0.96
N ALA A 90 9.18 11.92 0.05
CA ALA A 90 9.74 13.21 -0.35
C ALA A 90 9.70 14.20 0.84
N PRO A 91 10.76 14.99 1.08
CA PRO A 91 10.91 15.81 2.28
C PRO A 91 9.72 16.72 2.60
N GLU A 92 9.05 17.24 1.57
CA GLU A 92 7.87 18.10 1.68
C GLU A 92 6.64 17.41 2.30
N PHE A 93 6.60 16.07 2.28
CA PHE A 93 5.53 15.26 2.87
C PHE A 93 5.92 14.66 4.23
N LEU A 94 7.10 14.95 4.79
CA LEU A 94 7.42 14.50 6.15
C LEU A 94 6.43 15.02 7.22
N PRO A 95 5.88 16.26 7.14
CA PRO A 95 4.93 16.76 8.13
C PRO A 95 3.61 15.99 8.22
N ILE A 96 3.22 15.19 7.22
CA ILE A 96 1.99 14.38 7.29
C ILE A 96 2.17 13.05 8.03
N MET A 97 3.41 12.70 8.38
CA MET A 97 3.73 11.43 9.05
C MET A 97 3.48 11.45 10.58
N GLY A 98 3.12 12.62 11.14
CA GLY A 98 2.97 12.82 12.59
C GLY A 98 4.21 13.44 13.22
#